data_AF-A0A3D0Z7R0-F1
#
_entry.id   AF-A0A3D0Z7R0-F1
#
_cell.length_a   1.000
_cell.length_b   1.000
_cell.length_c   1.000
_cell.angle_alpha   90.00
_cell.angle_beta   90.00
_cell.angle_gamma   90.00
#
_symmetry.space_group_name_H-M   'P 1'
#
loop_
_entity.id
_entity.type
_entity.pdbx_description
1 polymer ?
#
loop_
_entity_poly.entity_id
_entity_poly.type
_entity_poly.pdbx_seq_one_letter_code
_entity_poly.pdbx_strand_id
1 'polypeptide(L)' 'AKSIYDKLLLVDEYGLSGVSYWTIGRLFPQNWTVLGEMYGIQYSQPQL' A
#
# COMPACT_ATOMS: atom_id res chain seq x y z
N ALA A 1 -10.73 7.77 1.90
CA ALA A 1 -10.03 6.66 1.25
C ALA A 1 -9.67 6.96 -0.22
N LYS A 2 -10.47 7.76 -0.96
CA LYS A 2 -10.22 8.11 -2.38
C LYS A 2 -8.76 8.48 -2.71
N SER A 3 -8.13 9.37 -1.93
CA SER A 3 -6.75 9.79 -2.20
C SER A 3 -5.68 8.72 -1.97
N ILE A 4 -5.98 7.62 -1.27
CA ILE A 4 -5.09 6.46 -1.19
C ILE A 4 -5.22 5.65 -2.48
N TYR A 5 -6.45 5.36 -2.89
CA TYR A 5 -6.74 4.67 -4.14
C TYR A 5 -6.10 5.39 -5.35
N ASP A 6 -6.30 6.70 -5.47
CA ASP A 6 -5.74 7.49 -6.57
C ASP A 6 -4.20 7.42 -6.60
N LYS A 7 -3.53 7.40 -5.43
CA LYS A 7 -2.06 7.26 -5.37
C LYS A 7 -1.58 5.87 -5.76
N LEU A 8 -2.31 4.83 -5.37
CA LEU A 8 -1.99 3.46 -5.71
C LEU A 8 -2.20 3.20 -7.20
N LEU A 9 -3.22 3.81 -7.84
CA LEU A 9 -3.35 3.76 -9.30
C LEU A 9 -2.12 4.33 -10.03
N LEU A 10 -1.49 5.38 -9.51
CA LEU A 10 -0.26 5.91 -10.10
C LEU A 10 0.92 4.92 -10.01
N VAL A 11 0.95 4.07 -8.98
CA VAL A 11 1.96 3.00 -8.85
C VAL A 11 1.85 2.06 -10.03
N ASP A 12 0.62 1.65 -10.36
CA ASP A 12 0.33 0.75 -11.47
C ASP A 12 0.57 1.44 -12.83
N GLU A 13 0.12 2.69 -12.98
CA GLU A 13 0.26 3.48 -14.22
C GLU A 13 1.72 3.69 -14.61
N TYR A 14 2.59 3.97 -13.63
CA TYR A 14 4.01 4.20 -13.85
C TYR A 14 4.89 2.96 -13.68
N GLY A 15 4.30 1.78 -13.38
CA GLY A 15 5.05 0.55 -13.17
C GLY A 15 6.05 0.62 -12.01
N LEU A 16 5.70 1.34 -10.94
CA LEU A 16 6.55 1.47 -9.76
C LEU A 16 6.54 0.17 -8.94
N SER A 17 7.64 -0.12 -8.25
CA SER A 17 7.78 -1.35 -7.46
C SER A 17 6.97 -1.37 -6.15
N GLY A 18 6.42 -0.24 -5.72
CA GLY A 18 5.58 -0.16 -4.52
C GLY A 18 5.54 1.23 -3.88
N VAL A 19 5.04 1.29 -2.65
CA VAL A 19 4.90 2.52 -1.86
C VAL A 19 5.47 2.33 -0.45
N SER A 20 5.91 3.45 0.14
CA SER A 20 6.42 3.49 1.52
C SER A 20 5.57 4.43 2.37
N TYR A 21 5.33 4.03 3.63
CA TYR A 21 4.54 4.81 4.59
C TYR A 21 5.42 5.47 5.65
N TRP A 22 5.14 6.74 5.95
CA TRP A 22 5.74 7.49 7.05
C TRP A 22 4.69 8.38 7.73
N THR A 23 4.47 8.37 9.04
CA THR A 23 4.96 7.47 10.12
C THR A 23 3.88 6.43 10.47
N ILE A 24 4.30 5.24 10.90
CA ILE A 24 3.41 4.12 11.26
C ILE A 24 2.50 4.46 12.47
N GLY A 25 2.90 5.42 13.31
CA GLY A 25 2.17 5.77 14.55
C GLY A 25 0.83 6.50 14.34
N ARG A 26 0.45 6.81 13.09
CA ARG A 26 -0.82 7.48 12.79
C ARG A 26 -1.89 6.46 12.42
N LEU A 27 -2.93 6.36 13.23
CA LEU A 27 -4.08 5.51 12.93
C LEU A 27 -4.82 5.97 11.68
N PHE A 28 -4.79 5.14 10.63
CA PHE A 28 -5.59 5.32 9.43
C PHE A 28 -6.02 3.98 8.82
N PRO A 29 -7.03 3.31 9.38
CA PRO A 29 -7.42 1.95 9.00
C PRO A 29 -7.79 1.79 7.53
N GLN A 30 -8.42 2.80 6.94
CA GLN A 30 -8.89 2.75 5.55
C GLN A 30 -7.73 2.62 4.56
N ASN A 31 -6.53 3.07 4.91
CA ASN A 31 -5.34 2.86 4.08
C ASN A 31 -5.07 1.37 3.87
N TRP A 32 -5.10 0.60 4.96
CA TRP A 32 -4.83 -0.83 4.93
C TRP A 32 -5.92 -1.61 4.21
N THR A 33 -7.18 -1.19 4.34
CA THR A 33 -8.30 -1.76 3.57
C THR A 33 -8.10 -1.57 2.08
N VAL A 34 -7.86 -0.33 1.61
CA VAL A 34 -7.66 -0.07 0.18
C VAL A 34 -6.43 -0.79 -0.36
N LEU A 35 -5.33 -0.80 0.38
CA LEU A 35 -4.10 -1.50 -0.02
C LEU A 35 -4.35 -3.01 -0.18
N GLY A 36 -5.08 -3.64 0.75
CA GLY A 36 -5.42 -5.06 0.68
C GLY A 36 -6.46 -5.41 -0.37
N GLU A 37 -7.38 -4.50 -0.70
CA GLU A 37 -8.34 -4.70 -1.80
C GLU A 37 -7.68 -4.57 -3.18
N MET A 38 -6.69 -3.67 -3.31
CA MET A 38 -5.97 -3.47 -4.58
C MET A 38 -4.87 -4.51 -4.82
N TYR A 39 -4.18 -4.96 -3.77
CA TYR A 39 -3.00 -5.82 -3.90
C TYR A 39 -3.08 -7.05 -3.00
N GLY A 40 -2.70 -8.20 -3.55
CA GLY A 40 -2.45 -9.41 -2.76
C GLY A 40 -1.13 -9.29 -1.99
N ILE A 41 -1.16 -8.69 -0.81
CA ILE A 41 0.03 -8.46 0.02
C ILE A 41 0.68 -9.80 0.39
N GLN A 42 1.93 -10.00 -0.02
CA GLN A 42 2.73 -11.18 0.32
C GLN A 42 3.64 -10.88 1.51
N TYR A 43 3.57 -11.73 2.52
CA TYR A 43 4.55 -11.71 3.61
C TYR A 43 5.75 -12.56 3.20
N SER A 44 6.82 -11.92 2.71
CA SER A 44 8.10 -12.61 2.56
C SER A 44 8.67 -12.85 3.96
N GLN A 45 8.74 -14.12 4.37
CA GLN A 45 9.51 -14.50 5.55
C GLN A 45 10.98 -14.12 5.29
N PRO A 46 11.63 -13.34 6.16
CA PRO A 46 13.07 -13.15 6.06
C PRO A 46 13.72 -14.53 6.13
N GLN A 47 14.51 -14.91 5.11
CA GLN A 47 15.34 -16.10 5.20
C GLN A 47 16.41 -15.83 6.26
N LEU A 48 16.41 -16.66 7.31
CA LEU A 48 17.42 -16.67 8.37
C LEU A 48 18.79 -17.04 7.82
#